data_AF-A0A087MCE3-F1
#
_entry.id   AF-A0A087MCE3-F1
#
_cell.length_a   1.000
_cell.length_b   1.000
_cell.length_c   1.000
_cell.angle_alpha   90.00
_cell.angle_beta   90.00
_cell.angle_gamma   90.00
#
_symmetry.space_group_name_H-M   'P 1'
#
loop_
_entity.id
_entity.type
_entity.pdbx_description
1 polymer ?
#
loop_
_entity_poly.entity_id
_entity_poly.type
_entity_poly.pdbx_seq_one_letter_code
_entity_poly.pdbx_strand_id
1 'polypeptide(L)' 'MQIAVDISLPHILNLISQMNLNEIEEIKNKIVEKELYFKKFKKDSIADVLSDFKKENYSDEFLKDLENGLKKSSVYHAH' A
#
# COMPACT_ATOMS: atom_id res chain seq x y z
N MET A 1 0.10 1.49 -24.79
CA MET A 1 1.58 1.59 -24.71
C MET A 1 1.97 1.77 -23.25
N GLN A 2 2.43 0.70 -22.61
CA GLN A 2 3.18 0.85 -21.36
C GLN A 2 4.60 1.20 -21.78
N ILE A 3 5.00 2.44 -21.56
CA ILE A 3 6.42 2.78 -21.67
C ILE A 3 7.06 2.16 -20.44
N ALA A 4 7.57 0.94 -20.58
CA ALA A 4 8.54 0.40 -19.63
C ALA A 4 9.84 1.17 -19.86
N VAL A 5 9.89 2.40 -19.32
CA VAL A 5 11.17 3.09 -19.18
C VAL A 5 11.91 2.30 -18.11
N ASP A 6 13.02 1.68 -18.48
CA ASP A 6 13.92 1.01 -17.55
C ASP A 6 14.66 2.10 -16.74
N ILE A 7 13.93 2.70 -15.80
CA ILE A 7 14.45 3.78 -14.96
C ILE A 7 15.14 3.12 -13.77
N SER A 8 16.46 3.03 -13.86
CA SER A 8 17.28 2.61 -12.74
C SER A 8 17.37 3.72 -11.68
N LEU A 9 17.53 3.33 -10.40
CA LEU A 9 17.73 4.29 -9.31
C LEU A 9 18.92 5.24 -9.58
N PRO A 10 20.08 4.80 -10.08
CA PRO A 10 21.17 5.70 -10.46
C PRO A 10 20.76 6.78 -11.47
N HIS A 11 19.90 6.45 -12.42
CA HIS A 11 19.40 7.42 -13.40
C HIS A 11 18.52 8.49 -12.72
N ILE A 12 17.64 8.08 -11.81
CA ILE A 12 16.81 9.01 -11.02
C ILE A 12 17.69 9.96 -10.19
N LEU A 13 18.70 9.42 -9.52
CA LEU A 13 19.61 10.23 -8.69
C LEU A 13 20.37 11.26 -9.51
N ASN A 14 20.82 10.89 -10.72
CA ASN A 14 21.49 11.81 -11.64
C ASN A 14 20.56 12.92 -12.14
N LEU A 15 19.27 12.63 -12.38
CA LEU A 15 18.29 13.65 -12.74
C LEU A 15 18.02 14.60 -11.58
N ILE A 16 17.88 14.08 -10.35
CA ILE A 16 17.68 14.89 -9.15
C ILE A 16 18.90 15.78 -8.86
N SER A 17 20.13 15.30 -9.10
CA SER A 17 21.33 16.09 -8.84
C SER A 17 21.53 17.28 -9.79
N GLN A 18 20.77 17.34 -10.89
CA GLN A 18 20.78 18.46 -11.84
C GLN A 18 19.77 19.56 -11.48
N MET A 19 18.93 19.34 -10.46
CA MET A 19 17.90 20.27 -10.03
C MET A 19 18.42 21.27 -8.99
N ASN A 20 17.75 22.42 -8.90
CA ASN A 20 18.02 23.37 -7.84
C ASN A 20 17.32 22.98 -6.53
N LEU A 21 17.71 23.62 -5.42
CA LEU A 21 17.22 23.28 -4.09
C LEU A 21 15.68 23.36 -3.97
N ASN A 22 15.05 24.34 -4.62
CA ASN A 22 13.60 24.52 -4.55
C ASN A 22 12.87 23.38 -5.27
N GLU A 23 13.38 22.94 -6.42
CA GLU A 23 12.84 21.82 -7.18
C GLU A 23 12.99 20.49 -6.42
N ILE A 24 14.12 20.29 -5.74
CA ILE A 24 14.35 19.12 -4.90
C ILE A 24 13.34 19.08 -3.74
N GLU A 25 13.12 20.22 -3.08
CA GLU A 25 12.13 20.35 -2.01
C GLU A 25 10.70 20.07 -2.50
N GLU A 26 10.34 20.57 -3.69
CA GLU A 26 9.03 20.31 -4.29
C GLU A 26 8.82 18.82 -4.61
N ILE A 27 9.84 18.13 -5.14
CA ILE A 27 9.79 16.69 -5.39
C ILE A 27 9.62 15.92 -4.08
N LYS A 28 10.40 16.26 -3.05
CA LYS A 28 10.29 15.63 -1.73
C LYS A 28 8.85 15.75 -1.19
N ASN A 29 8.29 16.95 -1.24
CA ASN A 29 6.92 17.19 -0.76
C ASN A 29 5.89 16.41 -1.58
N LYS A 30 6.02 16.40 -2.91
CA LYS A 30 5.12 15.63 -3.78
C LYS A 30 5.21 14.12 -3.57
N ILE A 31 6.38 13.56 -3.30
CA ILE A 31 6.53 12.14 -2.95
C ILE A 31 5.72 11.82 -1.69
N VAL A 32 5.74 12.72 -0.71
CA VAL A 32 4.98 12.58 0.54
C VAL A 32 3.48 12.74 0.29
N GLU A 33 3.05 13.86 -0.30
CA GLU A 33 1.64 14.19 -0.56
C GLU A 33 0.92 13.15 -1.41
N LYS A 34 1.60 12.63 -2.45
CA LYS A 34 1.05 11.63 -3.36
C LYS A 34 1.28 10.20 -2.88
N GLU A 35 1.91 10.03 -1.73
CA GLU A 35 2.18 8.72 -1.13
C GLU A 35 2.89 7.77 -2.12
N LEU A 36 3.82 8.32 -2.91
CA LEU A 36 4.59 7.59 -3.94
C LEU A 36 5.67 6.68 -3.35
N TYR A 37 5.46 6.25 -2.11
CA TYR A 37 6.32 5.35 -1.36
C TYR A 37 5.47 4.22 -0.79
N PHE A 38 6.09 3.05 -0.62
CA PHE A 38 5.40 1.93 0.02
C PHE A 38 5.03 2.31 1.45
N LYS A 39 3.73 2.36 1.72
CA LYS A 39 3.24 2.44 3.09
C LYS A 39 3.45 1.10 3.78
N LYS A 40 3.77 1.15 5.07
CA LYS A 40 3.74 -0.04 5.90
C LYS A 40 2.31 -0.59 5.85
N PHE A 41 2.17 -1.87 5.51
CA PHE A 41 0.89 -2.54 5.58
C PHE A 41 0.32 -2.40 7.00
N LYS A 42 -0.85 -1.79 7.11
CA LYS A 42 -1.59 -1.64 8.35
C LYS A 42 -2.76 -2.59 8.26
N LYS A 43 -2.70 -3.69 9.01
CA LYS A 43 -3.85 -4.60 9.13
C LYS A 43 -4.99 -3.89 9.84
N ASP A 44 -6.19 -4.02 9.30
CA ASP A 44 -7.41 -3.68 10.04
C ASP A 44 -7.72 -4.77 11.07
N SER A 45 -8.74 -4.57 11.91
CA SER A 45 -9.20 -5.64 12.78
C SER A 45 -9.97 -6.68 11.95
N ILE A 46 -9.95 -7.96 12.38
CA ILE A 46 -10.76 -9.01 11.72
C ILE A 46 -12.24 -8.60 11.69
N ALA A 47 -12.73 -7.93 12.74
CA ALA A 47 -14.10 -7.46 12.80
C ALA A 47 -14.43 -6.41 11.73
N ASP A 48 -13.52 -5.45 11.49
CA ASP A 48 -13.72 -4.42 10.47
C ASP A 48 -13.74 -5.05 9.07
N VAL A 49 -12.80 -5.98 8.80
CA VAL A 49 -12.79 -6.74 7.53
C VAL A 49 -14.11 -7.47 7.34
N LEU A 50 -14.60 -8.22 8.33
CA LEU A 50 -15.88 -8.93 8.22
C LEU A 50 -17.07 -7.99 8.01
N SER A 51 -17.05 -6.81 8.65
CA SER A 51 -18.08 -5.78 8.50
C SER A 51 -18.18 -5.29 7.05
N ASP A 52 -17.05 -5.09 6.38
CA ASP A 52 -17.03 -4.62 5.00
C ASP A 52 -17.58 -5.66 4.04
N PHE A 53 -17.20 -6.93 4.16
CA PHE A 53 -17.80 -8.00 3.35
C PHE A 53 -19.28 -8.22 3.66
N LYS A 54 -19.71 -7.98 4.90
CA LYS A 54 -21.12 -8.07 5.26
C LYS A 54 -21.97 -6.97 4.60
N LYS A 55 -21.44 -5.75 4.45
CA LYS A 55 -22.12 -4.64 3.75
C LYS A 55 -22.35 -4.95 2.27
N GLU A 56 -21.45 -5.74 1.68
CA GLU A 56 -21.54 -6.20 0.29
C GLU A 56 -22.44 -7.44 0.11
N ASN A 57 -23.24 -7.80 1.12
CA ASN A 57 -24.19 -8.93 1.11
C ASN A 57 -23.58 -10.32 0.85
N TYR A 58 -22.34 -10.55 1.29
CA TYR A 58 -21.75 -11.89 1.28
C TYR A 58 -22.48 -12.81 2.28
N SER A 59 -22.50 -14.11 1.99
CA SER A 59 -23.20 -15.10 2.82
C SER A 59 -22.55 -15.30 4.19
N ASP A 60 -23.35 -15.67 5.19
CA ASP A 60 -22.85 -15.96 6.53
C ASP A 60 -21.83 -17.12 6.54
N GLU A 61 -21.99 -18.10 5.65
CA GLU A 61 -21.03 -19.20 5.47
C GLU A 61 -19.67 -18.68 4.98
N PHE A 62 -19.66 -17.81 3.97
CA PHE A 62 -18.44 -17.17 3.50
C PHE A 62 -17.78 -16.33 4.59
N LEU A 63 -18.55 -15.53 5.32
CA LEU A 63 -18.01 -14.68 6.40
C LEU A 63 -17.34 -15.51 7.50
N LYS A 64 -17.93 -16.66 7.83
CA LYS A 64 -17.36 -17.60 8.81
C LYS A 64 -16.05 -18.21 8.33
N ASP A 65 -15.99 -18.61 7.06
CA ASP A 65 -14.77 -19.16 6.47
C ASP A 65 -13.67 -18.10 6.36
N LEU A 66 -14.03 -16.87 6.00
CA LEU A 66 -13.13 -15.71 5.98
C LEU A 66 -12.57 -15.43 7.37
N GLU A 67 -13.40 -15.39 8.42
CA GLU A 67 -12.96 -15.18 9.80
C GLU A 67 -11.96 -16.26 10.22
N ASN A 68 -12.26 -17.53 9.93
CA ASN A 68 -11.39 -18.66 10.28
C ASN A 68 -10.06 -18.60 9.51
N GLY A 69 -10.08 -18.23 8.24
CA GLY A 69 -8.89 -18.04 7.42
C GLY A 69 -8.01 -16.90 7.92
N LEU A 70 -8.61 -15.73 8.19
CA LEU A 70 -7.91 -14.56 8.72
C LEU A 70 -7.27 -14.87 10.07
N LYS A 71 -8.02 -15.52 10.98
CA LYS A 71 -7.49 -15.94 12.28
C LYS A 71 -6.26 -16.81 12.14
N LYS A 72 -6.18 -17.71 11.16
CA LYS A 72 -5.03 -18.60 10.93
C LYS A 72 -3.89 -17.97 10.14
N SER A 73 -4.09 -16.78 9.58
CA SER A 73 -3.07 -16.14 8.74
C SER A 73 -1.93 -15.56 9.59
N SER A 74 -0.71 -15.60 9.04
CA SER A 74 0.49 -15.08 9.69
C SER A 74 0.39 -13.59 10.07
N VAL A 75 -0.42 -12.83 9.34
CA VAL A 75 -0.67 -11.40 9.58
C VAL A 75 -1.38 -11.16 10.92
N TYR A 76 -2.30 -12.06 11.29
CA TYR A 76 -3.11 -11.95 12.52
C TYR A 76 -2.63 -12.87 13.64
N HIS A 77 -1.77 -13.84 13.35
CA HIS A 77 -1.10 -14.71 14.33
C HIS A 77 0.20 -14.14 14.92
N ALA A 78 0.68 -12.99 14.45
CA ALA A 78 1.90 -12.38 14.99
C ALA A 78 1.67 -11.91 16.45
N HIS A 79 2.29 -12.64 17.39
CA HIS A 79 2.38 -12.33 18.82
C HIS A 79 3.19 -11.06 19.10
#